data_AF-A0A972VH19-F1
#
_entry.id   AF-A0A972VH19-F1
#
_cell.length_a   1.000
_cell.length_b   1.000
_cell.length_c   1.000
_cell.angle_alpha   90.00
_cell.angle_beta   90.00
_cell.angle_gamma   90.00
#
_symmetry.space_group_name_H-M   'P 1'
#
loop_
_entity.id
_entity.type
_entity.pdbx_description
1 polymer ?
#
loop_
_entity_poly.entity_id
_entity_poly.type
_entity_poly.pdbx_seq_one_letter_code
_entity_poly.pdbx_strand_id
1 'polypeptide(L)'
;MKPLSLGVILVVLAMSGIPLLGSSTFDTHFTDQTLRFDYYHTGTAAEEHFALDQIVQDGPWAGSKTRLIDDLRLGKYLFEVRDLASNTLLFSQGFCSIYGEWETTAEAKQGWGVYHESLRFPWPRHAVKMVLYKRRDTDNSFQAIWEQAVDTESWRAVHADMDGFYNTFDVMNHGDPATKVDIVVLGEGYTAEEMGKFRQ
;
A
#
# COMPACT_ATOMS: atom_id res chain seq x y z
N MET A 1 42.25 0.00 72.61
CA MET A 1 42.06 -0.95 71.49
C MET A 1 40.58 -0.97 71.15
N LYS A 2 40.16 -0.39 70.02
CA LYS A 2 38.77 -0.38 69.52
C LYS A 2 38.72 -1.27 68.27
N PRO A 3 37.76 -2.19 68.12
CA PRO A 3 37.72 -3.03 66.92
C PRO A 3 37.12 -2.27 65.75
N LEU A 4 37.84 -2.26 64.62
CA LEU A 4 37.29 -1.94 63.30
C LEU A 4 36.40 -3.12 62.86
N SER A 5 35.14 -2.87 62.48
CA SER A 5 34.36 -3.81 61.69
C SER A 5 34.22 -3.29 60.26
N LEU A 6 34.69 -4.13 59.34
CA LEU A 6 34.77 -3.99 57.90
C LEU A 6 33.37 -3.81 57.28
N GLY A 7 33.13 -2.70 56.57
CA GLY A 7 31.91 -2.49 55.79
C GLY A 7 31.96 -3.29 54.48
N VAL A 8 31.06 -4.25 54.31
CA VAL A 8 30.86 -4.95 53.04
C VAL A 8 30.04 -4.04 52.13
N ILE A 9 30.66 -3.55 51.05
CA ILE A 9 29.97 -2.80 49.99
C ILE A 9 29.36 -3.82 49.02
N LEU A 10 28.03 -3.95 49.04
CA LEU A 10 27.28 -4.72 48.06
C LEU A 10 27.15 -3.88 46.78
N VAL A 11 27.95 -4.21 45.76
CA VAL A 11 27.79 -3.62 44.42
C VAL A 11 26.64 -4.35 43.72
N VAL A 12 25.46 -3.72 43.69
CA VAL A 12 24.34 -4.19 42.87
C VAL A 12 24.61 -3.78 41.42
N LEU A 13 25.03 -4.75 40.60
CA LEU A 13 25.18 -4.57 39.17
C LEU A 13 23.77 -4.53 38.55
N ALA A 14 23.26 -3.33 38.27
CA ALA A 14 22.02 -3.16 37.51
C ALA A 14 22.26 -3.64 36.08
N MET A 15 21.79 -4.85 35.74
CA MET A 15 21.72 -5.30 34.36
C MET A 15 20.64 -4.50 33.65
N SER A 16 21.04 -3.41 32.99
CA SER A 16 20.20 -2.70 32.04
C SER A 16 19.81 -3.69 30.94
N GLY A 17 18.57 -4.18 30.97
CA GLY A 17 18.03 -5.01 29.89
C GLY A 17 18.11 -4.22 28.59
N ILE A 18 18.86 -4.73 27.61
CA ILE A 18 18.79 -4.24 26.24
C ILE A 18 17.35 -4.52 25.79
N PRO A 19 16.54 -3.51 25.43
CA PRO A 19 15.21 -3.79 24.92
C PRO A 19 15.39 -4.64 23.65
N LEU A 20 14.81 -5.84 23.66
CA LEU A 20 14.63 -6.61 22.44
C LEU A 20 13.80 -5.70 21.51
N LEU A 21 14.39 -5.25 20.40
CA LEU A 21 13.64 -4.61 19.33
C LEU A 21 12.65 -5.68 18.83
N GLY A 22 11.42 -5.65 19.33
CA GLY A 22 10.35 -6.48 18.82
C GLY A 22 10.12 -6.15 17.35
N SER A 23 9.87 -7.18 16.52
CA SER A 23 9.45 -6.99 15.14
C SER A 23 8.22 -6.09 15.12
N SER A 24 8.23 -5.02 14.31
CA SER A 24 7.05 -4.18 14.16
C SER A 24 5.90 -4.99 13.54
N THR A 25 4.65 -4.55 13.70
CA THR A 25 3.51 -5.19 13.02
C THR A 25 3.74 -5.25 11.51
N PHE A 26 4.37 -4.22 10.93
CA PHE A 26 4.77 -4.22 9.54
C PHE A 26 5.78 -5.32 9.23
N ASP A 27 6.91 -5.36 9.94
CA ASP A 27 8.00 -6.32 9.67
C ASP A 27 7.56 -7.77 9.85
N THR A 28 6.52 -8.01 10.65
CA THR A 28 5.93 -9.33 10.87
C THR A 28 5.17 -9.85 9.64
N HIS A 29 4.49 -8.96 8.90
CA HIS A 29 3.60 -9.36 7.81
C HIS A 29 4.12 -8.99 6.43
N PHE A 30 5.00 -7.98 6.34
CA PHE A 30 5.39 -7.35 5.09
C PHE A 30 6.91 -7.20 4.97
N THR A 31 7.37 -7.05 3.74
CA THR A 31 8.73 -6.61 3.39
C THR A 31 8.71 -5.15 2.96
N ASP A 32 9.88 -4.53 2.84
CA ASP A 32 10.06 -3.14 2.39
C ASP A 32 9.84 -2.93 0.88
N GLN A 33 9.17 -3.86 0.21
CA GLN A 33 8.87 -3.81 -1.22
C GLN A 33 7.39 -3.48 -1.43
N THR A 34 7.05 -2.91 -2.59
CA THR A 34 5.68 -2.62 -2.99
C THR A 34 5.14 -3.75 -3.84
N LEU A 35 3.95 -4.26 -3.49
CA LEU A 35 3.13 -5.07 -4.39
C LEU A 35 2.16 -4.14 -5.11
N ARG A 36 2.27 -4.07 -6.44
CA ARG A 36 1.30 -3.41 -7.31
C ARG A 36 0.39 -4.46 -7.93
N PHE A 37 -0.90 -4.38 -7.60
CA PHE A 37 -1.94 -5.26 -8.06
C PHE A 37 -2.72 -4.55 -9.16
N ASP A 38 -2.48 -4.96 -10.41
CA ASP A 38 -3.12 -4.39 -11.60
C ASP A 38 -4.32 -5.26 -11.98
N TYR A 39 -5.44 -4.62 -12.31
CA TYR A 39 -6.68 -5.31 -12.64
C TYR A 39 -7.54 -4.54 -13.65
N TYR A 40 -8.38 -5.28 -14.36
CA TYR A 40 -9.43 -4.73 -15.18
C TYR A 40 -10.72 -4.60 -14.37
N HIS A 41 -11.27 -3.40 -14.39
CA HIS A 41 -12.58 -3.05 -13.85
C HIS A 41 -13.54 -2.85 -15.02
N THR A 42 -14.44 -3.82 -15.22
CA THR A 42 -15.32 -3.91 -16.39
C THR A 42 -16.77 -3.90 -15.95
N GLY A 43 -17.63 -3.15 -16.62
CA GLY A 43 -19.04 -3.17 -16.27
C GLY A 43 -19.88 -2.11 -16.95
N THR A 44 -21.04 -1.86 -16.36
CA THR A 44 -22.05 -0.89 -16.81
C THR A 44 -22.52 -0.04 -15.62
N ALA A 45 -23.51 0.82 -15.81
CA ALA A 45 -24.16 1.54 -14.70
C ALA A 45 -24.84 0.63 -13.66
N ALA A 46 -25.04 -0.66 -13.95
CA ALA A 46 -25.80 -1.58 -13.10
C ALA A 46 -24.97 -2.72 -12.50
N GLU A 47 -23.78 -3.01 -13.03
CA GLU A 47 -22.95 -4.14 -12.59
C GLU A 47 -21.46 -3.88 -12.81
N GLU A 48 -20.65 -4.55 -12.00
CA GLU A 48 -19.19 -4.46 -11.98
C GLU A 48 -18.58 -5.87 -11.96
N HIS A 49 -17.54 -6.05 -12.74
CA HIS A 49 -16.77 -7.28 -12.90
C HIS A 49 -15.28 -6.96 -12.86
N PHE A 50 -14.51 -7.86 -12.27
CA PHE A 50 -13.09 -7.64 -12.02
C PHE A 50 -12.27 -8.83 -12.50
N ALA A 51 -11.12 -8.54 -13.10
CA ALA A 51 -10.16 -9.55 -13.48
C ALA A 51 -8.75 -9.11 -13.14
N LEU A 52 -8.01 -9.96 -12.43
CA LEU A 52 -6.59 -9.75 -12.18
C LEU A 52 -5.83 -9.75 -13.51
N ASP A 53 -5.07 -8.69 -13.76
CA ASP A 53 -4.13 -8.60 -14.87
C ASP A 53 -2.78 -9.19 -14.41
N GLN A 54 -2.07 -8.45 -13.55
CA GLN A 54 -0.73 -8.81 -13.09
C GLN A 54 -0.45 -8.35 -11.65
N ILE A 55 0.54 -9.00 -11.04
CA ILE A 55 1.09 -8.63 -9.75
C ILE A 55 2.54 -8.24 -9.98
N VAL A 56 2.92 -7.02 -9.62
CA VAL A 56 4.25 -6.47 -9.91
C VAL A 56 4.95 -6.09 -8.62
N GLN A 57 6.22 -6.47 -8.48
CA GLN A 57 7.10 -5.91 -7.46
C GLN A 57 7.58 -4.54 -7.93
N ASP A 58 6.98 -3.49 -7.37
CA ASP A 58 7.07 -2.12 -7.85
C ASP A 58 8.02 -1.26 -6.97
N GLY A 59 9.19 -1.83 -6.70
CA GLY A 59 10.27 -1.18 -5.97
C GLY A 59 10.05 -1.06 -4.45
N PRO A 60 10.78 -0.18 -3.76
CA PRO A 60 10.65 0.05 -2.33
C PRO A 60 9.26 0.55 -1.93
N TRP A 61 8.78 0.17 -0.74
CA TRP A 61 7.55 0.68 -0.16
C TRP A 61 7.73 2.11 0.36
N ALA A 62 7.05 3.06 -0.30
CA ALA A 62 7.05 4.48 0.06
C ALA A 62 5.89 4.89 0.99
N GLY A 63 4.96 3.98 1.30
CA GLY A 63 3.84 4.28 2.18
C GLY A 63 4.17 4.12 3.67
N SER A 64 3.15 4.31 4.52
CA SER A 64 3.34 4.18 5.97
C SER A 64 3.69 2.75 6.38
N LYS A 65 4.66 2.59 7.27
CA LYS A 65 4.95 1.33 7.99
C LYS A 65 4.28 1.25 9.37
N THR A 66 3.62 2.31 9.81
CA THR A 66 3.02 2.42 11.15
C THR A 66 1.50 2.53 11.13
N ARG A 67 0.93 3.10 10.06
CA ARG A 67 -0.52 3.13 9.83
C ARG A 67 -0.87 2.26 8.63
N LEU A 68 -1.08 0.98 8.90
CA LEU A 68 -1.42 -0.02 7.88
C LEU A 68 -2.92 -0.09 7.62
N ILE A 69 -3.74 0.28 8.61
CA ILE A 69 -5.18 0.27 8.52
C ILE A 69 -5.67 1.70 8.33
N ASP A 70 -6.36 1.94 7.22
CA ASP A 70 -7.08 3.19 6.97
C ASP A 70 -8.40 3.24 7.78
N ASP A 71 -8.35 3.92 8.93
CA ASP A 71 -9.51 4.16 9.79
C ASP A 71 -10.47 5.22 9.25
N LEU A 72 -10.03 6.08 8.32
CA LEU A 72 -10.88 7.11 7.72
C LEU A 72 -11.88 6.48 6.75
N ARG A 73 -11.46 5.39 6.08
CA ARG A 73 -12.28 4.59 5.17
C ARG A 73 -13.02 5.48 4.17
N LEU A 74 -12.32 6.46 3.58
CA LEU A 74 -12.90 7.43 2.64
C LEU A 74 -12.95 6.86 1.22
N GLY A 75 -13.68 7.54 0.33
CA GLY A 75 -13.78 7.16 -1.07
C GLY A 75 -14.95 6.22 -1.36
N LYS A 76 -15.16 5.97 -2.65
CA LYS A 76 -16.22 5.11 -3.19
C LYS A 76 -15.87 3.62 -3.05
N TYR A 77 -14.58 3.31 -3.10
CA TYR A 77 -14.04 1.97 -2.95
C TYR A 77 -13.10 1.91 -1.75
N LEU A 78 -12.92 0.72 -1.23
CA LEU A 78 -11.95 0.38 -0.18
C LEU A 78 -11.42 -0.99 -0.52
N PHE A 79 -10.10 -1.18 -0.47
CA PHE A 79 -9.55 -2.52 -0.50
C PHE A 79 -8.93 -2.88 0.84
N GLU A 80 -8.98 -4.17 1.14
CA GLU A 80 -8.35 -4.77 2.29
C GLU A 80 -7.42 -5.89 1.85
N VAL A 81 -6.28 -6.00 2.51
CA VAL A 81 -5.34 -7.12 2.37
C VAL A 81 -5.43 -7.93 3.65
N ARG A 82 -5.82 -9.19 3.51
CA ARG A 82 -6.05 -10.10 4.64
C ARG A 82 -5.15 -11.32 4.53
N ASP A 83 -4.59 -11.74 5.65
CA ASP A 83 -3.86 -13.00 5.73
C ASP A 83 -4.76 -14.15 5.25
N LEU A 84 -4.27 -14.99 4.34
CA LEU A 84 -5.11 -16.00 3.69
C LEU A 84 -5.55 -17.11 4.66
N ALA A 85 -4.68 -17.48 5.62
CA ALA A 85 -4.94 -18.58 6.54
C ALA A 85 -5.86 -18.18 7.70
N SER A 86 -5.62 -17.01 8.30
CA SER A 86 -6.32 -16.53 9.49
C SER A 86 -7.42 -15.52 9.21
N ASN A 87 -7.48 -14.98 7.99
CA ASN A 87 -8.38 -13.88 7.59
C ASN A 87 -8.16 -12.57 8.38
N THR A 88 -7.02 -12.45 9.07
CA THR A 88 -6.61 -11.24 9.81
C THR A 88 -6.42 -10.08 8.84
N LEU A 89 -6.96 -8.90 9.17
CA LEU A 89 -6.74 -7.67 8.40
C LEU A 89 -5.32 -7.16 8.61
N LEU A 90 -4.57 -7.02 7.52
CA LEU A 90 -3.17 -6.61 7.54
C LEU A 90 -2.95 -5.20 7.00
N PHE A 91 -3.70 -4.81 5.97
CA PHE A 91 -3.64 -3.49 5.35
C PHE A 91 -5.02 -3.07 4.80
N SER A 92 -5.34 -1.79 4.80
CA SER A 92 -6.51 -1.27 4.09
C SER A 92 -6.32 0.16 3.60
N GLN A 93 -6.96 0.49 2.48
CA GLN A 93 -6.92 1.85 1.94
C GLN A 93 -8.17 2.17 1.11
N GLY A 94 -8.78 3.32 1.42
CA GLY A 94 -9.90 3.88 0.67
C GLY A 94 -9.45 4.65 -0.58
N PHE A 95 -10.26 4.62 -1.64
CA PHE A 95 -9.98 5.33 -2.88
C PHE A 95 -11.24 5.66 -3.69
N CYS A 96 -11.09 6.53 -4.68
CA CYS A 96 -12.04 6.74 -5.77
C CYS A 96 -11.35 6.33 -7.07
N SER A 97 -12.14 5.86 -8.04
CA SER A 97 -11.63 5.48 -9.35
C SER A 97 -12.39 6.17 -10.47
N ILE A 98 -11.76 6.21 -11.65
CA ILE A 98 -12.40 6.76 -12.86
C ILE A 98 -13.62 5.93 -13.24
N TYR A 99 -13.59 4.61 -13.08
CA TYR A 99 -14.79 3.77 -13.27
C TYR A 99 -15.92 4.25 -12.36
N GLY A 100 -15.62 4.51 -11.08
CA GLY A 100 -16.59 4.98 -10.10
C GLY A 100 -17.26 6.31 -10.46
N GLU A 101 -16.58 7.17 -11.23
CA GLU A 101 -17.18 8.37 -11.81
C GLU A 101 -17.98 8.03 -13.08
N TRP A 102 -17.36 7.26 -13.98
CA TRP A 102 -17.93 6.88 -15.28
C TRP A 102 -19.26 6.13 -15.16
N GLU A 103 -19.42 5.23 -14.19
CA GLU A 103 -20.66 4.45 -14.01
C GLU A 103 -21.90 5.32 -13.79
N THR A 104 -21.72 6.59 -13.38
CA THR A 104 -22.82 7.55 -13.15
C THR A 104 -23.25 8.29 -14.42
N THR A 105 -22.51 8.13 -15.52
CA THR A 105 -22.74 8.85 -16.78
C THR A 105 -23.88 8.24 -17.60
N ALA A 106 -24.35 8.99 -18.60
CA ALA A 106 -25.33 8.46 -19.56
C ALA A 106 -24.74 7.36 -20.46
N GLU A 107 -23.43 7.38 -20.68
CA GLU A 107 -22.72 6.38 -21.49
C GLU A 107 -22.76 5.00 -20.83
N ALA A 108 -22.51 4.92 -19.52
CA ALA A 108 -22.55 3.66 -18.77
C ALA A 108 -23.93 2.97 -18.77
N LYS A 109 -25.01 3.71 -19.11
CA LYS A 109 -26.36 3.15 -19.30
C LYS A 109 -26.57 2.55 -20.69
N GLN A 110 -25.68 2.82 -21.63
CA GLN A 110 -25.80 2.43 -23.03
C GLN A 110 -24.85 1.28 -23.40
N GLY A 111 -23.82 1.02 -22.61
CA GLY A 111 -22.84 -0.02 -22.94
C GLY A 111 -21.85 -0.33 -21.82
N TRP A 112 -20.91 -1.19 -22.17
CA TRP A 112 -19.85 -1.67 -21.30
C TRP A 112 -18.62 -0.77 -21.36
N GLY A 113 -18.01 -0.52 -20.21
CA GLY A 113 -16.72 0.16 -20.07
C GLY A 113 -15.68 -0.77 -19.47
N VAL A 114 -14.41 -0.56 -19.82
CA VAL A 114 -13.27 -1.31 -19.27
C VAL A 114 -12.20 -0.31 -18.86
N TYR A 115 -11.80 -0.37 -17.61
CA TYR A 115 -10.78 0.49 -17.01
C TYR A 115 -9.67 -0.37 -16.42
N HIS A 116 -8.43 0.04 -16.61
CA HIS A 116 -7.28 -0.58 -15.97
C HIS A 116 -6.92 0.22 -14.73
N GLU A 117 -6.83 -0.46 -13.59
CA GLU A 117 -6.65 0.14 -12.28
C GLU A 117 -5.51 -0.58 -11.53
N SER A 118 -4.80 0.15 -10.68
CA SER A 118 -3.66 -0.36 -9.91
C SER A 118 -3.83 -0.05 -8.43
N LEU A 119 -3.75 -1.08 -7.58
CA LEU A 119 -3.64 -0.94 -6.13
C LEU A 119 -2.18 -1.14 -5.71
N ARG A 120 -1.69 -0.36 -4.75
CA ARG A 120 -0.33 -0.52 -4.20
C ARG A 120 -0.41 -0.74 -2.70
N PHE A 121 0.28 -1.76 -2.21
CA PHE A 121 0.38 -2.06 -0.77
C PHE A 121 1.73 -2.75 -0.47
N PRO A 122 2.15 -2.85 0.80
CA PRO A 122 3.42 -3.49 1.13
C PRO A 122 3.43 -4.96 0.72
N TRP A 123 4.56 -5.46 0.25
CA TRP A 123 4.71 -6.83 -0.24
C TRP A 123 4.60 -7.84 0.91
N PRO A 124 3.58 -8.72 0.91
CA PRO A 124 3.33 -9.62 2.02
C PRO A 124 4.34 -10.78 2.04
N ARG A 125 4.70 -11.21 3.26
CA ARG A 125 5.61 -12.36 3.49
C ARG A 125 4.94 -13.71 3.25
N HIS A 126 3.61 -13.74 3.31
CA HIS A 126 2.80 -14.95 3.16
C HIS A 126 1.65 -14.67 2.20
N ALA A 127 1.00 -15.74 1.72
CA ALA A 127 -0.17 -15.61 0.88
C ALA A 127 -1.28 -14.79 1.57
N VAL A 128 -1.87 -13.88 0.82
CA VAL A 128 -2.96 -13.02 1.29
C VAL A 128 -4.15 -13.14 0.36
N LYS A 129 -5.27 -12.52 0.73
CA LYS A 129 -6.33 -12.17 -0.21
C LYS A 129 -6.54 -10.67 -0.23
N MET A 130 -6.71 -10.13 -1.42
CA MET A 130 -7.21 -8.79 -1.64
C MET A 130 -8.74 -8.87 -1.69
N VAL A 131 -9.41 -8.05 -0.89
CA VAL A 131 -10.87 -7.90 -0.90
C VAL A 131 -11.20 -6.47 -1.27
N LEU A 132 -11.90 -6.29 -2.38
CA LEU A 132 -12.40 -4.99 -2.83
C LEU A 132 -13.84 -4.80 -2.37
N TYR A 133 -14.10 -3.64 -1.81
CA TYR A 133 -15.40 -3.20 -1.35
C TYR A 133 -15.85 -1.97 -2.11
N LYS A 134 -17.16 -1.88 -2.37
CA LYS A 134 -17.83 -0.66 -2.85
C LYS A 134 -18.75 -0.11 -1.77
N ARG A 135 -18.78 1.20 -1.66
CA ARG A 135 -19.71 1.90 -0.78
C ARG A 135 -21.12 1.87 -1.36
N ARG A 136 -22.09 1.51 -0.53
CA ARG A 136 -23.51 1.57 -0.87
C ARG A 136 -24.04 2.99 -0.74
N ASP A 137 -24.76 3.45 -1.74
CA ASP A 137 -25.41 4.78 -1.72
C ASP A 137 -26.50 4.88 -0.65
N THR A 138 -27.12 3.76 -0.27
CA THR A 138 -28.28 3.76 0.64
C THR A 138 -27.91 4.05 2.09
N ASP A 139 -26.75 3.59 2.56
CA ASP A 139 -26.37 3.66 3.98
C ASP A 139 -24.88 3.93 4.21
N ASN A 140 -24.13 4.25 3.14
CA ASN A 140 -22.68 4.51 3.17
C ASN A 140 -21.81 3.37 3.72
N SER A 141 -22.37 2.17 3.90
CA SER A 141 -21.62 0.99 4.32
C SER A 141 -20.87 0.36 3.14
N PHE A 142 -19.85 -0.43 3.44
CA PHE A 142 -19.06 -1.13 2.44
C PHE A 142 -19.58 -2.54 2.21
N GLN A 143 -19.79 -2.90 0.95
CA GLN A 143 -20.13 -4.25 0.50
C GLN A 143 -18.95 -4.84 -0.26
N ALA A 144 -18.55 -6.07 0.09
CA ALA A 144 -17.52 -6.79 -0.66
C ALA A 144 -18.06 -7.12 -2.05
N ILE A 145 -17.31 -6.79 -3.08
CA ILE A 145 -17.69 -6.98 -4.49
C ILE A 145 -16.68 -7.84 -5.26
N TRP A 146 -15.47 -8.02 -4.73
CA TRP A 146 -14.49 -8.90 -5.33
C TRP A 146 -13.48 -9.40 -4.29
N GLU A 147 -13.08 -10.67 -4.41
CA GLU A 147 -11.98 -11.27 -3.67
C GLU A 147 -11.00 -11.93 -4.64
N GLN A 148 -9.71 -11.73 -4.41
CA GLN A 148 -8.64 -12.37 -5.18
C GLN A 148 -7.56 -12.87 -4.23
N ALA A 149 -7.28 -14.18 -4.28
CA ALA A 149 -6.10 -14.73 -3.63
C ALA A 149 -4.84 -14.21 -4.32
N VAL A 150 -3.87 -13.77 -3.52
CA VAL A 150 -2.58 -13.22 -3.96
C VAL A 150 -1.50 -14.10 -3.37
N ASP A 151 -0.87 -14.88 -4.25
CA ASP A 151 0.29 -15.69 -3.94
C ASP A 151 1.52 -14.98 -4.50
N THR A 152 2.38 -14.49 -3.60
CA THR A 152 3.58 -13.72 -3.95
C THR A 152 4.72 -14.58 -4.48
N GLU A 153 4.61 -15.91 -4.40
CA GLU A 153 5.56 -16.86 -5.00
C GLU A 153 5.05 -17.41 -6.35
N SER A 154 3.85 -17.00 -6.78
CA SER A 154 3.26 -17.41 -8.05
C SER A 154 4.07 -16.87 -9.23
N TRP A 155 4.10 -17.64 -10.33
CA TRP A 155 4.69 -17.21 -11.59
C TRP A 155 4.11 -15.91 -12.16
N ARG A 156 2.92 -15.48 -11.69
CA ARG A 156 2.26 -14.22 -12.06
C ARG A 156 2.84 -13.00 -11.33
N ALA A 157 3.66 -13.21 -10.30
CA ALA A 157 4.41 -12.15 -9.65
C ALA A 157 5.63 -11.80 -10.52
N VAL A 158 5.57 -10.65 -11.17
CA VAL A 158 6.63 -10.14 -12.03
C VAL A 158 7.50 -9.17 -11.24
N HIS A 159 8.81 -9.40 -11.23
CA HIS A 159 9.76 -8.39 -10.77
C HIS A 159 9.91 -7.36 -11.87
N ALA A 160 9.46 -6.13 -11.64
CA ALA A 160 9.74 -5.05 -12.58
C ALA A 160 11.22 -4.66 -12.43
N ASP A 161 11.98 -4.77 -13.51
CA ASP A 161 13.29 -4.12 -13.60
C ASP A 161 13.06 -2.60 -13.64
N MET A 162 13.29 -1.93 -12.51
CA MET A 162 13.03 -0.49 -12.35
C MET A 162 14.21 0.41 -12.74
N ASP A 163 15.32 -0.15 -13.20
CA ASP A 163 16.54 0.65 -13.38
C ASP A 163 16.50 1.51 -14.67
N GLY A 164 16.47 2.84 -14.46
CA GLY A 164 17.05 3.81 -15.39
C GLY A 164 16.17 4.34 -16.53
N PHE A 165 14.87 4.06 -16.56
CA PHE A 165 14.02 4.46 -17.70
C PHE A 165 13.62 5.94 -17.73
N TYR A 166 13.56 6.63 -16.58
CA TYR A 166 13.01 7.98 -16.50
C TYR A 166 14.00 8.98 -15.90
N ASN A 167 14.11 10.14 -16.55
CA ASN A 167 14.86 11.27 -16.00
C ASN A 167 14.04 11.94 -14.89
N THR A 168 14.49 11.80 -13.64
CA THR A 168 13.88 12.44 -12.48
C THR A 168 14.75 13.55 -11.92
N PHE A 169 14.16 14.47 -11.16
CA PHE A 169 14.87 15.49 -10.39
C PHE A 169 14.03 15.86 -9.17
N ASP A 170 14.69 16.22 -8.07
CA ASP A 170 14.00 16.62 -6.84
C ASP A 170 13.58 18.09 -6.93
N VAL A 171 12.27 18.34 -6.95
CA VAL A 171 11.73 19.71 -6.80
C VAL A 171 11.91 20.20 -5.36
N MET A 172 11.63 19.33 -4.39
CA MET A 172 11.82 19.57 -2.96
C MET A 172 12.21 18.26 -2.27
N ASN A 173 13.19 18.31 -1.36
CA ASN A 173 13.60 17.16 -0.56
C ASN A 173 13.70 17.55 0.92
N HIS A 174 12.93 16.86 1.78
CA HIS A 174 12.82 17.14 3.21
C HIS A 174 13.34 15.99 4.09
N GLY A 175 14.10 15.05 3.52
CA GLY A 175 14.68 13.90 4.25
C GLY A 175 14.17 12.55 3.76
N ASP A 176 14.32 11.53 4.62
CA ASP A 176 14.03 10.13 4.30
C ASP A 176 12.53 9.90 3.94
N PRO A 177 12.23 9.34 2.75
CA PRO A 177 10.89 8.91 2.32
C PRO A 177 10.11 8.13 3.37
N ALA A 178 10.78 7.28 4.17
CA ALA A 178 10.13 6.49 5.22
C ALA A 178 9.46 7.35 6.32
N THR A 179 9.81 8.64 6.40
CA THR A 179 9.31 9.60 7.39
C THR A 179 8.62 10.82 6.77
N LYS A 180 8.48 10.85 5.44
CA LYS A 180 7.93 11.96 4.67
C LYS A 180 6.85 11.45 3.72
N VAL A 181 6.26 12.38 2.96
CA VAL A 181 5.31 12.06 1.90
C VAL A 181 6.03 12.28 0.59
N ASP A 182 6.10 11.25 -0.23
CA ASP A 182 6.62 11.33 -1.59
C ASP A 182 5.50 11.72 -2.55
N ILE A 183 5.71 12.83 -3.26
CA ILE A 183 4.78 13.33 -4.28
C ILE A 183 5.53 13.38 -5.60
N VAL A 184 5.01 12.69 -6.61
CA VAL A 184 5.56 12.70 -7.97
C VAL A 184 4.72 13.61 -8.84
N VAL A 185 5.40 14.53 -9.55
CA VAL A 185 4.79 15.34 -10.62
C VAL A 185 5.24 14.73 -11.95
N LEU A 186 4.29 14.33 -12.79
CA LEU A 186 4.55 13.76 -14.10
C LEU A 186 4.23 14.78 -15.19
N GLY A 187 5.16 14.97 -16.13
CA GLY A 187 4.96 15.83 -17.29
C GLY A 187 4.22 15.09 -18.39
N GLU A 188 2.94 15.41 -18.58
CA GLU A 188 2.12 14.94 -19.71
C GLU A 188 2.03 16.05 -20.76
N GLY A 189 2.10 15.71 -22.05
CA GLY A 189 2.04 16.68 -23.15
C GLY A 189 3.34 17.49 -23.40
N TYR A 190 4.43 17.21 -22.69
CA TYR A 190 5.74 17.87 -22.91
C TYR A 190 6.66 17.01 -23.77
N THR A 191 7.24 17.61 -24.82
CA THR A 191 8.32 16.96 -25.58
C THR A 191 9.66 16.99 -24.80
N ALA A 192 10.63 16.19 -25.24
CA ALA A 192 11.97 16.18 -24.63
C ALA A 192 12.65 17.56 -24.63
N GLU A 193 12.40 18.39 -25.66
CA GLU A 193 12.92 19.75 -25.79
C GLU A 193 12.23 20.74 -24.84
N GLU A 194 11.03 20.41 -24.36
CA GLU A 194 10.21 21.26 -23.50
C GLU A 194 10.36 20.96 -22.01
N MET A 195 11.24 20.04 -21.64
CA MET A 195 11.52 19.71 -20.24
C MET A 195 11.99 20.93 -19.44
N GLY A 196 12.58 21.94 -20.08
CA GLY A 196 12.88 23.22 -19.45
C GLY A 196 11.63 23.98 -18.98
N LYS A 197 10.50 23.89 -19.71
CA LYS A 197 9.22 24.49 -19.33
C LYS A 197 8.55 23.71 -18.21
N PHE A 198 8.58 22.37 -18.26
CA PHE A 198 7.98 21.51 -17.24
C PHE A 198 8.63 21.71 -15.85
N ARG A 199 9.93 22.05 -15.82
CA ARG A 199 10.70 22.22 -14.58
C ARG A 199 10.54 23.60 -13.92
N GLN A 200 9.90 24.56 -14.58
CA GLN A 200 9.67 25.92 -14.06
C GLN A 200 8.36 25.97 -13.27
#